data_AF-A0A662MFV5-F1
#
_entry.id   AF-A0A662MFV5-F1
#
_cell.length_a   1.000
_cell.length_b   1.000
_cell.length_c   1.000
_cell.angle_alpha   90.00
_cell.angle_beta   90.00
_cell.angle_gamma   90.00
#
_symmetry.space_group_name_H-M   'P 1'
#
loop_
_entity.id
_entity.type
_entity.pdbx_description
1 polymer ?
#
loop_
_entity_poly.entity_id
_entity_poly.type
_entity_poly.pdbx_seq_one_letter_code
_entity_poly.pdbx_strand_id
1 'polypeptide(L)'
;MSAFVIVLFLISAWIFLTIFLSARYQGEYKANSLRLHFYVPFILIGSTRISRFIDKLSKLMTRRIKIFLVIVALITMFLIVYVLGESSFIYLKNLLISGRKPPALSPRLAIALPGLNPIIPISYGIVALIVAVVVHEVSHGMVARSEELDIEDTGVLFFVIPLGAYVNVKEEQLKEAPPNKRIKVFSSGPAINVILALVLLAGLSSMGHLIDAREGVLLLGGIEGTDAYGKVLEGDVLVAIENHSVVHPGDIGTILESLGKRPGDIVNLTIIRENDRRTISVILSDRYNFTGNKSDMGKPFIGIFLVPIDGKALAQFLAEPYKDLFLY
;
A
#
# COMPACT_ATOMS: atom_id res chain seq x y z
N MET A 1 -0.79 22.15 -28.42
CA MET A 1 -0.02 22.44 -27.19
C MET A 1 0.33 21.11 -26.53
N SER A 2 1.59 20.88 -26.13
CA SER A 2 1.93 19.63 -25.44
C SER A 2 1.32 19.60 -24.04
N ALA A 3 1.00 18.41 -23.52
CA ALA A 3 0.41 18.25 -22.18
C ALA A 3 1.27 18.92 -21.09
N PHE A 4 2.59 18.91 -21.26
CA PHE A 4 3.54 19.59 -20.39
C PHE A 4 3.30 21.11 -20.33
N VAL A 5 3.10 21.76 -21.48
CA VAL A 5 2.85 23.21 -21.54
C VAL A 5 1.51 23.56 -20.88
N ILE A 6 0.49 22.70 -21.02
CA ILE A 6 -0.80 22.87 -20.34
C ILE A 6 -0.62 22.81 -18.82
N VAL A 7 0.10 21.81 -18.30
CA VAL A 7 0.34 21.66 -16.86
C VAL A 7 1.12 22.84 -16.31
N LEU A 8 2.17 23.27 -17.00
CA LEU A 8 2.95 24.44 -16.59
C LEU A 8 2.09 25.70 -16.55
N PHE A 9 1.26 25.91 -17.57
CA PHE A 9 0.32 27.02 -17.61
C PHE A 9 -0.67 27.00 -16.44
N LEU A 10 -1.26 25.83 -16.13
CA LEU A 10 -2.18 25.68 -15.00
C LEU A 10 -1.50 25.97 -13.66
N ILE A 11 -0.27 25.48 -13.45
CA ILE A 11 0.52 25.75 -12.25
C ILE A 11 0.84 27.24 -12.14
N SER A 12 1.31 27.87 -13.22
CA SER A 12 1.61 29.31 -13.23
C SER A 12 0.36 30.16 -12.98
N ALA A 13 -0.77 29.81 -13.61
CA ALA A 13 -2.05 30.47 -13.40
C ALA A 13 -2.53 30.32 -11.95
N TRP A 14 -2.39 29.14 -11.36
CA TRP A 14 -2.71 28.88 -9.96
C TRP A 14 -1.83 29.71 -9.01
N ILE A 15 -0.52 29.71 -9.22
CA ILE A 15 0.42 30.51 -8.42
C ILE A 15 0.05 32.00 -8.51
N PHE A 16 -0.17 32.51 -9.71
CA PHE A 16 -0.60 33.90 -9.91
C PHE A 16 -1.91 34.21 -9.20
N LEU A 17 -2.90 33.33 -9.31
CA LEU A 17 -4.18 33.45 -8.60
C LEU A 17 -3.97 33.49 -7.08
N THR A 18 -3.15 32.59 -6.52
CA THR A 18 -2.90 32.56 -5.08
C THR A 18 -2.14 33.81 -4.58
N ILE A 19 -1.19 34.33 -5.36
CA ILE A 19 -0.52 35.61 -5.06
C ILE A 19 -1.53 36.75 -5.07
N PHE A 20 -2.36 36.82 -6.11
CA PHE A 20 -3.39 37.85 -6.24
C PHE A 20 -4.37 37.81 -5.06
N LEU A 21 -4.86 36.63 -4.69
CA LEU A 21 -5.79 36.46 -3.56
C LEU A 21 -5.10 36.79 -2.23
N SER A 22 -3.87 36.33 -2.01
CA SER A 22 -3.10 36.63 -0.81
C SER A 22 -2.88 38.15 -0.65
N ALA A 23 -2.53 38.85 -1.73
CA ALA A 23 -2.39 40.31 -1.73
C ALA A 23 -3.73 41.03 -1.52
N ARG A 24 -4.81 40.57 -2.17
CA ARG A 24 -6.15 41.19 -2.11
C ARG A 24 -6.81 41.08 -0.73
N TYR A 25 -6.55 39.99 -0.02
CA TYR A 25 -7.15 39.68 1.28
C TYR A 25 -6.14 39.74 2.44
N GLN A 26 -4.93 40.26 2.23
CA GLN A 26 -3.89 40.37 3.27
C GLN A 26 -3.58 39.02 3.94
N GLY A 27 -3.60 37.94 3.16
CA GLY A 27 -3.30 36.58 3.62
C GLY A 27 -4.50 35.78 4.15
N GLU A 28 -5.61 36.41 4.57
CA GLU A 28 -6.76 35.68 5.11
C GLU A 28 -8.13 36.27 4.72
N TYR A 29 -9.11 35.42 4.46
CA TYR A 29 -10.50 35.82 4.26
C TYR A 29 -11.43 35.07 5.22
N LYS A 30 -12.23 35.83 5.98
CA LYS A 30 -13.12 35.31 7.02
C LYS A 30 -14.58 35.62 6.67
N ALA A 31 -15.40 34.59 6.50
CA ALA A 31 -16.83 34.73 6.23
C ALA A 31 -17.65 33.75 7.07
N ASN A 32 -18.43 34.25 8.04
CA ASN A 32 -19.19 33.42 8.99
C ASN A 32 -18.29 32.36 9.66
N SER A 33 -18.55 31.08 9.38
CA SER A 33 -17.75 29.94 9.85
C SER A 33 -16.65 29.50 8.88
N LEU A 34 -16.60 30.05 7.68
CA LEU A 34 -15.56 29.77 6.68
C LEU A 34 -14.32 30.64 6.99
N ARG A 35 -13.16 30.03 6.86
CA ARG A 35 -11.84 30.65 6.96
C ARG A 35 -11.05 30.24 5.73
N LEU A 36 -10.53 31.20 4.98
CA LEU A 36 -9.61 30.96 3.88
C LEU A 36 -8.27 31.56 4.26
N HIS A 37 -7.21 30.76 4.25
CA HIS A 37 -5.84 31.25 4.46
C HIS A 37 -5.03 31.05 3.18
N PHE A 38 -4.34 32.09 2.73
CA PHE A 38 -3.63 32.13 1.45
C PHE A 38 -2.11 32.08 1.67
N TYR A 39 -1.57 30.87 1.85
CA TYR A 39 -0.13 30.60 1.96
C TYR A 39 0.45 30.22 0.61
N VAL A 40 0.80 31.21 -0.23
CA VAL A 40 1.27 30.99 -1.60
C VAL A 40 2.31 29.86 -1.70
N PRO A 41 2.10 28.83 -2.55
CA PRO A 41 1.03 28.67 -3.55
C PRO A 41 -0.17 27.83 -3.07
N PHE A 42 -0.33 27.63 -1.77
CA PHE A 42 -1.38 26.85 -1.14
C PHE A 42 -2.54 27.72 -0.64
N ILE A 43 -3.73 27.12 -0.59
CA ILE A 43 -4.91 27.71 0.01
C ILE A 43 -5.45 26.72 1.04
N LEU A 44 -5.69 27.19 2.27
CA LEU A 44 -6.36 26.41 3.29
C LEU A 44 -7.81 26.85 3.34
N ILE A 45 -8.72 25.91 3.15
CA ILE A 45 -10.16 26.14 3.22
C ILE A 45 -10.67 25.48 4.50
N GLY A 46 -10.86 26.29 5.54
CA GLY A 46 -11.20 25.88 6.89
C GLY A 46 -12.61 26.22 7.32
N SER A 47 -13.13 25.47 8.30
CA SER A 47 -14.40 25.74 8.94
C SER A 47 -14.35 25.63 10.46
N THR A 48 -14.81 26.67 11.14
CA THR A 48 -15.00 26.65 12.61
C THR A 48 -16.12 25.71 13.06
N ARG A 49 -17.00 25.28 12.15
CA ARG A 49 -18.03 24.25 12.44
C ARG A 49 -17.39 22.88 12.63
N ILE A 50 -16.41 22.54 11.79
CA ILE A 50 -15.66 21.28 11.87
C ILE A 50 -14.85 21.26 13.16
N SER A 51 -14.18 22.36 13.51
CA SER A 51 -13.45 22.47 14.77
C SER A 51 -14.36 22.28 15.98
N ARG A 52 -15.58 22.86 15.98
CA ARG A 52 -16.58 22.61 17.05
C ARG A 52 -17.05 21.15 17.13
N PHE A 53 -17.04 20.42 16.02
CA PHE A 53 -17.31 18.99 16.03
C PHE A 53 -16.16 18.22 16.68
N ILE A 54 -14.90 18.58 16.36
CA ILE A 54 -13.71 18.05 17.04
C ILE A 54 -13.75 18.34 18.54
N ASP A 55 -14.22 19.52 18.96
CA ASP A 55 -14.38 19.86 20.39
C ASP A 55 -15.30 18.88 21.14
N LYS A 56 -16.32 18.34 20.45
CA LYS A 56 -17.19 17.31 21.04
C LYS A 56 -16.49 15.97 21.12
N LEU A 57 -15.77 15.60 20.06
CA LEU A 57 -15.02 14.34 19.99
C LEU A 57 -13.84 14.30 20.97
N SER A 58 -13.21 15.44 21.26
CA SER A 58 -12.08 15.54 22.19
C SER A 58 -12.43 15.07 23.60
N LYS A 59 -13.72 15.10 23.98
CA LYS A 59 -14.20 14.58 25.28
C LYS A 59 -13.95 13.08 25.44
N LEU A 60 -13.80 12.35 24.33
CA LEU A 60 -13.43 10.92 24.34
C LEU A 60 -11.95 10.71 24.72
N MET A 61 -11.09 11.73 24.57
CA MET A 61 -9.64 11.62 24.78
C MET A 61 -9.27 11.69 26.27
N THR A 62 -9.48 10.57 26.95
CA THR A 62 -9.02 10.40 28.34
C THR A 62 -7.49 10.40 28.44
N ARG A 63 -6.97 10.63 29.65
CA ARG A 63 -5.52 10.56 29.92
C ARG A 63 -4.91 9.20 29.50
N ARG A 64 -5.63 8.10 29.69
CA ARG A 64 -5.16 6.75 29.33
C ARG A 64 -5.01 6.58 27.82
N ILE A 65 -6.00 7.05 27.04
CA ILE A 65 -5.95 6.99 25.58
C ILE A 65 -4.78 7.80 25.04
N LYS A 66 -4.58 9.02 25.54
CA LYS A 66 -3.44 9.86 25.13
C LYS A 66 -2.09 9.21 25.40
N ILE A 67 -1.92 8.60 26.57
CA ILE A 67 -0.69 7.88 26.91
C ILE A 67 -0.51 6.65 26.00
N PHE A 68 -1.60 5.91 25.73
CA PHE A 68 -1.58 4.79 24.80
C PHE A 68 -1.14 5.20 23.39
N LEU A 69 -1.67 6.31 22.86
CA LEU A 69 -1.25 6.85 21.56
C LEU A 69 0.24 7.21 21.54
N VAL A 70 0.76 7.84 22.61
CA VAL A 70 2.20 8.13 22.74
C VAL A 70 3.02 6.84 22.71
N ILE A 71 2.61 5.81 23.46
CA ILE A 71 3.31 4.52 23.51
C ILE A 71 3.32 3.85 22.12
N VAL A 72 2.17 3.80 21.44
CA VAL A 72 2.07 3.24 20.08
C VAL A 72 2.98 3.98 19.11
N ALA A 73 2.98 5.32 19.13
CA ALA A 73 3.86 6.12 18.28
C ALA A 73 5.34 5.84 18.56
N LEU A 74 5.75 5.79 19.84
CA LEU A 74 7.13 5.52 20.22
C LEU A 74 7.58 4.12 19.81
N ILE A 75 6.77 3.09 20.07
CA ILE A 75 7.06 1.71 19.64
C ILE A 75 7.21 1.66 18.12
N THR A 76 6.27 2.28 17.39
CA THR A 76 6.31 2.32 15.92
C THR A 76 7.57 3.04 15.43
N MET A 77 7.93 4.17 16.05
CA MET A 77 9.14 4.91 15.70
C MET A 77 10.40 4.07 15.92
N PHE A 78 10.54 3.40 17.07
CA PHE A 78 11.68 2.51 17.32
C PHE A 78 11.72 1.33 16.34
N LEU A 79 10.56 0.76 16.00
CA LEU A 79 10.46 -0.32 15.02
C LEU A 79 10.89 0.16 13.62
N ILE A 80 10.41 1.33 13.17
CA ILE A 80 10.80 1.90 11.88
C ILE A 80 12.30 2.18 11.85
N VAL A 81 12.86 2.78 12.90
CA VAL A 81 14.31 3.03 13.00
C VAL A 81 15.10 1.72 12.97
N TYR A 82 14.63 0.68 13.66
CA TYR A 82 15.25 -0.64 13.65
C TYR A 82 15.25 -1.25 12.25
N VAL A 83 14.09 -1.31 11.58
CA VAL A 83 13.94 -1.88 10.24
C VAL A 83 14.74 -1.10 9.19
N LEU A 84 14.70 0.24 9.26
CA LEU A 84 15.51 1.09 8.37
C LEU A 84 17.01 0.93 8.65
N GLY A 85 17.40 0.78 9.91
CA GLY A 85 18.79 0.53 10.30
C GLY A 85 19.30 -0.81 9.80
N GLU A 86 18.53 -1.88 9.99
CA GLU A 86 18.86 -3.22 9.51
C GLU A 86 18.95 -3.27 7.99
N SER A 87 17.93 -2.75 7.29
CA SER A 87 17.93 -2.71 5.82
C SER A 87 19.10 -1.88 5.26
N SER A 88 19.43 -0.75 5.88
CA SER A 88 20.62 0.05 5.52
C SER A 88 21.91 -0.71 5.75
N PHE A 89 22.01 -1.45 6.86
CA PHE A 89 23.18 -2.27 7.16
C PHE A 89 23.34 -3.42 6.16
N ILE A 90 22.26 -4.14 5.84
CA ILE A 90 22.25 -5.21 4.83
C ILE A 90 22.64 -4.65 3.45
N TYR A 91 22.08 -3.50 3.07
CA TYR A 91 22.41 -2.82 1.82
C TYR A 91 23.92 -2.53 1.74
N LEU A 92 24.49 -1.92 2.78
CA LEU A 92 25.90 -1.58 2.83
C LEU A 92 26.80 -2.82 2.84
N LYS A 93 26.43 -3.84 3.62
CA LYS A 93 27.13 -5.14 3.66
C LYS A 93 27.19 -5.79 2.27
N ASN A 94 26.06 -5.85 1.56
CA ASN A 94 25.99 -6.46 0.23
C ASN A 94 26.83 -5.70 -0.80
N LEU A 95 26.79 -4.36 -0.73
CA LEU A 95 27.55 -3.49 -1.61
C LEU A 95 29.06 -3.60 -1.38
N LEU A 96 29.51 -3.54 -0.12
CA LEU A 96 30.93 -3.46 0.24
C LEU A 96 31.62 -4.83 0.32
N ILE A 97 30.94 -5.85 0.83
CA ILE A 97 31.55 -7.16 1.11
C ILE A 97 31.26 -8.15 0.00
N SER A 98 29.99 -8.25 -0.43
CA SER A 98 29.59 -9.28 -1.40
C SER A 98 29.76 -8.85 -2.86
N GLY A 99 30.06 -7.57 -3.13
CA GLY A 99 30.13 -7.02 -4.49
C GLY A 99 28.81 -7.12 -5.28
N ARG A 100 27.73 -7.52 -4.62
CA ARG A 100 26.39 -7.64 -5.21
C ARG A 100 25.75 -6.27 -5.11
N LYS A 101 25.37 -5.69 -6.25
CA LYS A 101 24.54 -4.48 -6.25
C LYS A 101 23.14 -4.89 -5.75
N PRO A 102 22.72 -4.47 -4.54
CA PRO A 102 21.36 -4.73 -4.08
C PRO A 102 20.36 -4.12 -5.06
N PRO A 103 19.16 -4.72 -5.19
CA PRO A 103 18.13 -4.19 -6.07
C PRO A 103 17.81 -2.74 -5.67
N ALA A 104 17.97 -1.81 -6.61
CA ALA A 104 17.61 -0.43 -6.40
C ALA A 104 16.08 -0.33 -6.37
N LEU A 105 15.51 0.07 -5.23
CA LEU A 105 14.11 0.47 -5.16
C LEU A 105 13.91 1.63 -6.13
N SER A 106 13.02 1.45 -7.11
CA SER A 106 12.67 2.56 -8.00
C SER A 106 12.10 3.70 -7.14
N PRO A 107 12.46 4.97 -7.40
CA PRO A 107 11.89 6.11 -6.67
C PRO A 107 10.35 6.13 -6.67
N ARG A 108 9.74 5.53 -7.71
CA ARG A 108 8.28 5.37 -7.84
C ARG A 108 7.68 4.44 -6.78
N LEU A 109 8.39 3.38 -6.37
CA LEU A 109 7.94 2.47 -5.31
C LEU A 109 8.09 3.09 -3.91
N ALA A 110 9.03 4.01 -3.73
CA ALA A 110 9.27 4.67 -2.44
C ALA A 110 8.18 5.71 -2.10
N ILE A 111 7.55 6.32 -3.11
CA ILE A 111 6.51 7.33 -2.93
C ILE A 111 5.16 6.61 -2.86
N ALA A 112 4.55 6.55 -1.68
CA ALA A 112 3.24 5.91 -1.45
C ALA A 112 2.05 6.79 -1.92
N LEU A 113 2.08 7.24 -3.18
CA LEU A 113 0.97 7.98 -3.79
C LEU A 113 0.21 7.08 -4.79
N PRO A 114 -1.14 7.02 -4.73
CA PRO A 114 -1.94 6.26 -5.67
C PRO A 114 -1.63 6.62 -7.12
N GLY A 115 -1.45 5.61 -7.98
CA GLY A 115 -1.11 5.79 -9.39
C GLY A 115 0.34 6.12 -9.71
N LEU A 116 1.13 6.63 -8.75
CA LEU A 116 2.59 6.73 -8.87
C LEU A 116 3.27 5.44 -8.39
N ASN A 117 2.80 4.92 -7.26
CA ASN A 117 3.18 3.60 -6.81
C ASN A 117 2.29 2.57 -7.54
N PRO A 118 2.86 1.67 -8.36
CA PRO A 118 2.07 0.68 -9.10
C PRO A 118 1.28 -0.28 -8.19
N ILE A 119 1.67 -0.40 -6.92
CA ILE A 119 1.01 -1.26 -5.92
C ILE A 119 -0.27 -0.60 -5.38
N ILE A 120 -0.43 0.72 -5.52
CA ILE A 120 -1.55 1.47 -4.93
C ILE A 120 -2.48 1.96 -6.05
N PRO A 121 -3.62 1.29 -6.29
CA PRO A 121 -4.58 1.71 -7.31
C PRO A 121 -5.19 3.07 -7.00
N ILE A 122 -5.43 3.86 -8.05
CA ILE A 122 -6.03 5.20 -7.93
C ILE A 122 -7.42 5.12 -7.28
N SER A 123 -8.19 4.08 -7.60
CA SER A 123 -9.57 3.91 -7.15
C SER A 123 -9.71 3.95 -5.62
N TYR A 124 -9.40 2.84 -4.96
CA TYR A 124 -9.51 2.75 -3.50
C TYR A 124 -8.31 3.38 -2.79
N GLY A 125 -7.18 3.60 -3.47
CA GLY A 125 -6.00 4.25 -2.89
C GLY A 125 -6.25 5.73 -2.55
N ILE A 126 -6.97 6.48 -3.38
CA ILE A 126 -7.37 7.87 -3.04
C ILE A 126 -8.30 7.88 -1.83
N VAL A 127 -9.26 6.96 -1.78
CA VAL A 127 -10.19 6.85 -0.64
C VAL A 127 -9.42 6.52 0.64
N ALA A 128 -8.49 5.56 0.59
CA ALA A 128 -7.64 5.21 1.72
C ALA A 128 -6.78 6.39 2.18
N LEU A 129 -6.20 7.15 1.25
CA LEU A 129 -5.41 8.34 1.57
C LEU A 129 -6.27 9.42 2.25
N ILE A 130 -7.47 9.70 1.73
CA ILE A 130 -8.40 10.66 2.35
C ILE A 130 -8.72 10.22 3.78
N VAL A 131 -9.07 8.95 3.99
CA VAL A 131 -9.38 8.43 5.32
C VAL A 131 -8.17 8.56 6.26
N ALA A 132 -6.98 8.16 5.80
CA ALA A 132 -5.75 8.23 6.58
C ALA A 132 -5.42 9.67 7.01
N VAL A 133 -5.52 10.64 6.11
CA VAL A 133 -5.22 12.05 6.41
C VAL A 133 -6.29 12.67 7.31
N VAL A 134 -7.57 12.40 7.05
CA VAL A 134 -8.66 12.93 7.89
C VAL A 134 -8.57 12.41 9.32
N VAL A 135 -8.37 11.10 9.49
CA VAL A 135 -8.26 10.49 10.83
C VAL A 135 -7.00 11.00 11.56
N HIS A 136 -5.89 11.16 10.84
CA HIS A 136 -4.64 11.73 11.37
C HIS A 136 -4.85 13.13 11.96
N GLU A 137 -5.39 14.04 11.15
CA GLU A 137 -5.58 15.44 11.54
C GLU A 137 -6.64 15.59 12.64
N VAL A 138 -7.74 14.85 12.54
CA VAL A 138 -8.77 14.83 13.59
C VAL A 138 -8.19 14.34 14.92
N SER A 139 -7.29 13.35 14.92
CA SER A 139 -6.61 12.87 16.13
C SER A 139 -5.75 13.96 16.77
N HIS A 140 -4.96 14.69 15.96
CA HIS A 140 -4.23 15.88 16.43
C HIS A 140 -5.17 16.89 17.10
N GLY A 141 -6.29 17.21 16.45
CA GLY A 141 -7.28 18.15 16.99
C GLY A 141 -7.94 17.67 18.28
N MET A 142 -8.36 16.40 18.33
CA MET A 142 -8.98 15.81 19.51
C MET A 142 -8.02 15.84 20.71
N VAL A 143 -6.75 15.48 20.50
CA VAL A 143 -5.75 15.50 21.56
C VAL A 143 -5.39 16.93 21.96
N ALA A 144 -5.19 17.85 21.01
CA ALA A 144 -4.91 19.26 21.28
C ALA A 144 -5.99 19.90 22.16
N ARG A 145 -7.27 19.73 21.80
CA ARG A 145 -8.40 20.24 22.59
C ARG A 145 -8.46 19.64 23.99
N SER A 146 -8.20 18.34 24.12
CA SER A 146 -8.16 17.67 25.43
C SER A 146 -6.96 18.06 26.31
N GLU A 147 -5.96 18.73 25.73
CA GLU A 147 -4.81 19.32 26.43
C GLU A 147 -4.97 20.85 26.56
N GLU A 148 -6.20 21.36 26.33
CA GLU A 148 -6.59 22.76 26.48
C GLU A 148 -5.88 23.71 25.49
N LEU A 149 -5.55 23.22 24.30
CA LEU A 149 -5.02 24.02 23.20
C LEU A 149 -6.16 24.43 22.26
N ASP A 150 -6.11 25.66 21.77
CA ASP A 150 -7.12 26.19 20.85
C ASP A 150 -6.90 25.75 19.41
N ILE A 151 -8.00 25.44 18.75
CA ILE A 151 -8.09 25.24 17.30
C ILE A 151 -8.81 26.45 16.71
N GLU A 152 -8.18 27.13 15.76
CA GLU A 152 -8.79 28.25 15.06
C GLU A 152 -9.80 27.78 14.02
N ASP A 153 -9.38 26.82 13.19
CA ASP A 153 -10.20 26.21 12.16
C ASP A 153 -9.63 24.85 11.72
N THR A 154 -10.42 24.12 10.94
CA THR A 154 -10.09 22.78 10.44
C THR A 154 -10.65 22.65 9.05
N GLY A 155 -9.90 22.05 8.14
CA GLY A 155 -10.36 21.92 6.77
C GLY A 155 -9.39 21.21 5.85
N VAL A 156 -9.35 21.67 4.60
CA VAL A 156 -8.63 21.04 3.50
C VAL A 156 -7.55 21.98 2.97
N LEU A 157 -6.35 21.42 2.78
CA LEU A 157 -5.21 22.06 2.12
C LEU A 157 -5.31 21.83 0.62
N PHE A 158 -5.32 22.92 -0.14
CA PHE A 158 -5.37 22.93 -1.59
C PHE A 158 -4.07 23.47 -2.20
N PHE A 159 -3.59 22.74 -3.20
CA PHE A 159 -2.88 23.35 -4.33
C PHE A 159 -3.88 23.39 -5.50
N VAL A 160 -3.47 23.12 -6.74
CA VAL A 160 -4.40 22.91 -7.86
C VAL A 160 -5.42 21.80 -7.56
N ILE A 161 -5.01 20.81 -6.78
CA ILE A 161 -5.84 19.70 -6.28
C ILE A 161 -5.81 19.68 -4.74
N PRO A 162 -6.80 19.06 -4.08
CA PRO A 162 -6.72 18.83 -2.64
C PRO A 162 -5.52 17.94 -2.32
N LEU A 163 -4.63 18.43 -1.44
CA LEU A 163 -3.42 17.73 -1.03
C LEU A 163 -3.59 17.02 0.31
N GLY A 164 -4.46 17.54 1.19
CA GLY A 164 -4.67 16.94 2.49
C GLY A 164 -5.72 17.66 3.32
N ALA A 165 -5.93 17.19 4.55
CA ALA A 165 -6.67 17.90 5.57
C ALA A 165 -5.69 18.62 6.52
N TYR A 166 -6.20 19.50 7.36
CA TYR A 166 -5.42 20.09 8.45
C TYR A 166 -6.30 20.44 9.64
N VAL A 167 -5.73 20.43 10.84
CA VAL A 167 -6.27 21.09 12.03
C VAL A 167 -5.34 22.22 12.46
N ASN A 168 -5.81 23.47 12.35
CA ASN A 168 -5.02 24.65 12.72
C ASN A 168 -5.08 24.90 14.23
N VAL A 169 -4.14 24.29 14.96
CA VAL A 169 -3.88 24.56 16.38
C VAL A 169 -3.08 25.85 16.48
N LYS A 170 -3.47 26.77 17.37
CA LYS A 170 -2.75 28.04 17.56
C LYS A 170 -1.27 27.80 17.83
N GLU A 171 -0.42 28.28 16.94
CA GLU A 171 1.00 27.95 16.92
C GLU A 171 1.73 28.48 18.17
N GLU A 172 1.35 29.67 18.65
CA GLU A 172 1.90 30.28 19.87
C GLU A 172 1.62 29.40 21.10
N GLN A 173 0.37 28.97 21.27
CA GLN A 173 -0.02 28.08 22.37
C GLN A 173 0.71 26.73 22.29
N LEU A 174 0.86 26.18 21.09
CA LEU A 174 1.56 24.90 20.91
C LEU A 174 3.07 25.02 21.19
N LYS A 175 3.70 26.14 20.84
CA LYS A 175 5.12 26.42 21.11
C LYS A 175 5.40 26.63 22.59
N GLU A 176 4.53 27.36 23.29
CA GLU A 176 4.64 27.64 24.72
C GLU A 176 4.19 26.46 25.59
N ALA A 177 3.45 25.51 25.03
CA ALA A 177 2.96 24.35 25.78
C ALA A 177 4.10 23.48 26.34
N PRO A 178 3.94 22.93 27.56
CA PRO A 178 4.93 22.03 28.13
C PRO A 178 5.19 20.79 27.25
N PRO A 179 6.41 20.21 27.27
CA PRO A 179 6.78 19.10 26.39
C PRO A 179 5.85 17.88 26.46
N ASN A 180 5.28 17.61 27.64
CA ASN A 180 4.34 16.51 27.86
C ASN A 180 2.97 16.71 27.15
N LYS A 181 2.54 17.96 26.91
CA LYS A 181 1.35 18.27 26.10
C LYS A 181 1.69 18.10 24.62
N ARG A 182 2.81 18.72 24.20
CA ARG A 182 3.31 18.69 22.82
C ARG A 182 3.52 17.27 22.29
N ILE A 183 4.17 16.39 23.07
CA ILE A 183 4.42 15.02 22.64
C ILE A 183 3.13 14.23 22.40
N LYS A 184 2.07 14.45 23.20
CA LYS A 184 0.77 13.80 23.00
C LYS A 184 0.12 14.28 21.72
N VAL A 185 0.17 15.58 21.44
CA VAL A 185 -0.36 16.14 20.19
C VAL A 185 0.40 15.55 19.01
N PHE A 186 1.74 15.68 18.95
CA PHE A 186 2.53 15.23 17.81
C PHE A 186 2.51 13.71 17.58
N SER A 187 2.35 12.89 18.63
CA SER A 187 2.26 11.43 18.49
C SER A 187 0.90 10.93 18.03
N SER A 188 -0.17 11.69 18.28
CA SER A 188 -1.54 11.21 18.09
C SER A 188 -1.92 10.91 16.64
N GLY A 189 -1.43 11.68 15.67
CA GLY A 189 -1.66 11.46 14.24
C GLY A 189 -1.03 10.17 13.72
N PRO A 190 0.30 9.96 13.88
CA PRO A 190 0.94 8.71 13.49
C PRO A 190 0.34 7.49 14.20
N ALA A 191 0.10 7.59 15.51
CA ALA A 191 -0.44 6.48 16.30
C ALA A 191 -1.82 6.02 15.82
N ILE A 192 -2.74 6.95 15.54
CA ILE A 192 -4.09 6.58 15.10
C ILE A 192 -4.08 5.89 13.74
N ASN A 193 -3.18 6.29 12.84
CA ASN A 193 -3.05 5.65 11.53
C ASN A 193 -2.51 4.23 11.64
N VAL A 194 -1.54 3.98 12.53
CA VAL A 194 -1.05 2.63 12.84
C VAL A 194 -2.17 1.78 13.42
N ILE A 195 -2.92 2.30 14.39
CA ILE A 195 -4.05 1.58 15.00
C ILE A 195 -5.11 1.28 13.95
N LEU A 196 -5.48 2.25 13.11
CA LEU A 196 -6.45 2.06 12.04
C LEU A 196 -5.98 0.98 11.07
N ALA A 197 -4.71 1.01 10.64
CA ALA A 197 -4.15 -0.01 9.78
C ALA A 197 -4.21 -1.41 10.41
N LEU A 198 -3.85 -1.55 11.69
CA LEU A 198 -3.92 -2.82 12.41
C LEU A 198 -5.35 -3.34 12.56
N VAL A 199 -6.31 -2.46 12.85
CA VAL A 199 -7.74 -2.82 12.96
C VAL A 199 -8.28 -3.28 11.60
N LEU A 200 -7.97 -2.56 10.52
CA LEU A 200 -8.37 -2.95 9.18
C LEU A 200 -7.73 -4.27 8.74
N LEU A 201 -6.45 -4.49 9.06
CA LEU A 201 -5.75 -5.73 8.77
C LEU A 201 -6.34 -6.91 9.56
N ALA A 202 -6.65 -6.72 10.84
CA ALA A 202 -7.31 -7.73 11.65
C ALA A 202 -8.73 -8.06 11.12
N GLY A 203 -9.47 -7.03 10.68
CA GLY A 203 -10.77 -7.20 10.03
C GLY A 203 -10.67 -7.94 8.70
N LEU A 204 -9.66 -7.64 7.88
CA LEU A 204 -9.43 -8.37 6.63
C LEU A 204 -9.08 -9.84 6.89
N SER A 205 -8.22 -10.10 7.87
CA SER A 205 -7.84 -11.46 8.28
C SER A 205 -9.06 -12.27 8.76
N SER A 206 -9.97 -11.66 9.53
CA SER A 206 -11.16 -12.35 10.01
C SER A 206 -12.16 -12.68 8.90
N MET A 207 -12.20 -11.90 7.81
CA MET A 207 -13.02 -12.21 6.63
C MET A 207 -12.54 -13.46 5.88
N GLY A 208 -11.29 -13.88 6.04
CA GLY A 208 -10.77 -15.12 5.42
C GLY A 208 -11.53 -16.37 5.86
N HIS A 209 -12.17 -16.36 7.05
CA HIS A 209 -13.02 -17.45 7.53
C HIS A 209 -14.42 -17.46 6.92
N LEU A 210 -14.85 -16.38 6.26
CA LEU A 210 -16.18 -16.23 5.65
C LEU A 210 -16.21 -16.66 4.19
N ILE A 211 -15.04 -16.95 3.61
CA ILE A 211 -14.90 -17.41 2.24
C ILE A 211 -14.47 -18.87 2.33
N ASP A 212 -15.30 -19.78 1.84
CA ASP A 212 -14.86 -21.17 1.66
C ASP A 212 -13.66 -21.15 0.71
N ALA A 213 -12.50 -21.54 1.23
CA ALA A 213 -11.30 -21.67 0.42
C ALA A 213 -11.61 -22.70 -0.67
N ARG A 214 -11.69 -22.24 -1.92
CA ARG A 214 -11.81 -23.16 -3.05
C ARG A 214 -10.53 -23.96 -3.13
N GLU A 215 -10.67 -25.28 -3.13
CA GLU A 215 -9.53 -26.17 -3.40
C GLU A 215 -8.93 -25.82 -4.77
N GLY A 216 -7.62 -25.63 -4.82
CA GLY A 216 -6.90 -25.28 -6.04
C GLY A 216 -5.86 -24.18 -5.87
N VAL A 217 -5.11 -23.94 -6.93
CA VAL A 217 -4.03 -22.94 -6.97
C VAL A 217 -4.45 -21.78 -7.88
N LEU A 218 -4.47 -20.56 -7.33
CA LEU A 218 -4.78 -19.35 -8.10
C LEU A 218 -3.65 -19.02 -9.07
N LEU A 219 -4.00 -18.85 -10.35
CA LEU A 219 -3.09 -18.54 -11.44
C LEU A 219 -3.17 -17.04 -11.80
N LEU A 220 -2.01 -16.45 -12.06
CA LEU A 220 -1.87 -15.09 -12.57
C LEU A 220 -1.72 -15.04 -14.11
N GLY A 221 -1.71 -16.20 -14.76
CA GLY A 221 -1.61 -16.33 -16.22
C GLY A 221 -0.50 -17.28 -16.67
N GLY A 222 -0.34 -17.44 -17.98
CA GLY A 222 0.79 -18.18 -18.57
C GLY A 222 2.05 -17.32 -18.77
N ILE A 223 3.23 -17.95 -18.79
CA ILE A 223 4.52 -17.30 -19.02
C ILE A 223 4.76 -17.14 -20.52
N GLU A 224 5.15 -15.94 -20.95
CA GLU A 224 5.46 -15.65 -22.36
C GLU A 224 6.53 -16.61 -22.91
N GLY A 225 6.29 -17.18 -24.08
CA GLY A 225 7.14 -18.21 -24.70
C GLY A 225 6.76 -19.66 -24.36
N THR A 226 5.77 -19.88 -23.49
CA THR A 226 5.17 -21.21 -23.24
C THR A 226 3.80 -21.33 -23.92
N ASP A 227 3.32 -22.57 -24.10
CA ASP A 227 1.99 -22.81 -24.66
C ASP A 227 0.85 -22.42 -23.68
N ALA A 228 1.14 -22.26 -22.39
CA ALA A 228 0.19 -21.74 -21.41
C ALA A 228 -0.11 -20.24 -21.65
N TYR A 229 0.79 -19.50 -22.32
CA TYR A 229 0.62 -18.09 -22.60
C TYR A 229 -0.64 -17.82 -23.44
N GLY A 230 -1.54 -16.98 -22.94
CA GLY A 230 -2.82 -16.67 -23.59
C GLY A 230 -3.89 -17.76 -23.46
N LYS A 231 -3.55 -18.99 -23.04
CA LYS A 231 -4.54 -20.03 -22.71
C LYS A 231 -4.98 -19.95 -21.24
N VAL A 232 -4.02 -19.76 -20.34
CA VAL A 232 -4.25 -19.53 -18.92
C VAL A 232 -4.32 -18.03 -18.67
N LEU A 233 -5.39 -17.59 -18.01
CA LEU A 233 -5.67 -16.18 -17.74
C LEU A 233 -5.53 -15.88 -16.25
N GLU A 234 -5.30 -14.60 -15.94
CA GLU A 234 -5.31 -14.11 -14.56
C GLU A 234 -6.69 -14.38 -13.92
N GLY A 235 -6.67 -14.96 -12.72
CA GLY A 235 -7.89 -15.32 -11.98
C GLY A 235 -8.38 -16.75 -12.21
N ASP A 236 -7.75 -17.51 -13.10
CA ASP A 236 -8.01 -18.96 -13.22
C ASP A 236 -7.58 -19.69 -11.95
N VAL A 237 -8.32 -20.71 -11.53
CA VAL A 237 -7.94 -21.58 -10.40
C VAL A 237 -7.66 -22.98 -10.92
N LEU A 238 -6.41 -23.45 -10.84
CA LEU A 238 -6.04 -24.82 -11.19
C LEU A 238 -6.50 -25.78 -10.11
N VAL A 239 -7.34 -26.75 -10.50
CA VAL A 239 -7.88 -27.75 -9.57
C VAL A 239 -7.39 -29.17 -9.84
N ALA A 240 -6.98 -29.47 -11.07
CA ALA A 240 -6.42 -30.77 -11.40
C ALA A 240 -5.50 -30.73 -12.63
N ILE A 241 -4.55 -31.67 -12.68
CA ILE A 241 -3.75 -31.99 -13.86
C ILE A 241 -4.05 -33.45 -14.22
N GLU A 242 -4.60 -33.67 -15.41
CA GLU A 242 -5.22 -34.92 -15.82
C GLU A 242 -6.26 -35.37 -14.76
N ASN A 243 -6.01 -36.51 -14.10
CA ASN A 243 -6.86 -37.07 -13.06
C ASN A 243 -6.35 -36.81 -11.62
N HIS A 244 -5.29 -36.01 -11.46
CA HIS A 244 -4.70 -35.71 -10.15
C HIS A 244 -5.16 -34.35 -9.65
N SER A 245 -5.74 -34.31 -8.45
CA SER A 245 -6.13 -33.06 -7.79
C SER A 245 -4.89 -32.23 -7.44
N VAL A 246 -4.98 -30.92 -7.62
CA VAL A 246 -3.93 -29.96 -7.24
C VAL A 246 -4.48 -29.12 -6.10
N VAL A 247 -3.86 -29.22 -4.92
CA VAL A 247 -4.24 -28.46 -3.72
C VAL A 247 -3.17 -27.44 -3.37
N HIS A 248 -1.91 -27.80 -3.57
CA HIS A 248 -0.75 -26.98 -3.28
C HIS A 248 0.11 -26.77 -4.53
N PRO A 249 0.81 -25.62 -4.66
CA PRO A 249 1.73 -25.39 -5.78
C PRO A 249 2.80 -26.50 -5.94
N GLY A 250 3.25 -27.09 -4.83
CA GLY A 250 4.22 -28.19 -4.84
C GLY A 250 3.71 -29.46 -5.50
N ASP A 251 2.40 -29.68 -5.56
CA ASP A 251 1.80 -30.88 -6.14
C ASP A 251 2.07 -30.97 -7.65
N ILE A 252 2.17 -29.82 -8.32
CA ILE A 252 2.34 -29.73 -9.78
C ILE A 252 3.60 -30.48 -10.23
N GLY A 253 4.73 -30.21 -9.56
CA GLY A 253 6.01 -30.87 -9.88
C GLY A 253 5.93 -32.37 -9.64
N THR A 254 5.39 -32.78 -8.49
CA THR A 254 5.25 -34.19 -8.12
C THR A 254 4.30 -34.94 -9.06
N ILE A 255 3.22 -34.31 -9.51
CA ILE A 255 2.26 -34.89 -10.46
C ILE A 255 2.91 -35.06 -11.85
N LEU A 256 3.65 -34.06 -12.34
CA LEU A 256 4.33 -34.19 -13.63
C LEU A 256 5.41 -35.28 -13.60
N GLU A 257 6.14 -35.41 -12.49
CA GLU A 257 7.12 -36.47 -12.28
C GLU A 257 6.46 -37.85 -12.18
N SER A 258 5.34 -37.98 -11.45
CA SER A 258 4.62 -39.26 -11.30
C SER A 258 3.98 -39.73 -12.61
N LEU A 259 3.54 -38.78 -13.45
CA LEU A 259 3.04 -39.04 -14.80
C LEU A 259 4.17 -39.33 -15.81
N GLY A 260 5.44 -39.17 -15.42
CA GLY A 260 6.60 -39.40 -16.29
C GLY A 260 6.67 -38.45 -17.49
N LYS A 261 6.07 -37.26 -17.39
CA LYS A 261 5.93 -36.31 -18.49
C LYS A 261 7.28 -35.67 -18.85
N ARG A 262 7.45 -35.37 -20.12
CA ARG A 262 8.65 -34.75 -20.69
C ARG A 262 8.30 -33.46 -21.44
N PRO A 263 9.28 -32.57 -21.66
CA PRO A 263 9.12 -31.45 -22.58
C PRO A 263 8.60 -31.94 -23.94
N GLY A 264 7.59 -31.26 -24.47
CA GLY A 264 6.88 -31.61 -25.70
C GLY A 264 5.59 -32.43 -25.50
N ASP A 265 5.39 -33.03 -24.32
CA ASP A 265 4.15 -33.75 -24.02
C ASP A 265 2.97 -32.79 -23.82
N ILE A 266 1.77 -33.26 -24.11
CA ILE A 266 0.52 -32.54 -23.82
C ILE A 266 0.00 -32.97 -22.44
N VAL A 267 -0.48 -31.99 -21.67
CA VAL A 267 -1.22 -32.22 -20.42
C VAL A 267 -2.54 -31.48 -20.42
N ASN A 268 -3.55 -32.08 -19.81
CA ASN A 268 -4.85 -31.45 -19.60
C ASN A 268 -4.90 -30.80 -18.21
N LEU A 269 -5.07 -29.50 -18.17
CA LEU A 269 -5.29 -28.72 -16.97
C LEU A 269 -6.79 -28.53 -16.78
N THR A 270 -7.30 -28.90 -15.61
CA THR A 270 -8.67 -28.56 -15.22
C THR A 270 -8.63 -27.31 -14.37
N ILE A 271 -9.22 -26.24 -14.86
CA ILE A 271 -9.27 -24.93 -14.22
C ILE A 271 -10.71 -24.51 -13.92
N ILE A 272 -10.89 -23.60 -12.97
CA ILE A 272 -12.14 -22.87 -12.75
C ILE A 272 -11.94 -21.45 -13.24
N ARG A 273 -12.75 -21.02 -14.22
CA ARG A 273 -12.79 -19.65 -14.75
C ARG A 273 -14.21 -19.12 -14.63
N GLU A 274 -14.40 -18.00 -13.93
CA GLU A 274 -15.73 -17.37 -13.73
C GLU A 274 -16.78 -18.34 -13.15
N ASN A 275 -16.37 -19.26 -12.26
CA ASN A 275 -17.17 -20.37 -11.69
C ASN A 275 -17.45 -21.56 -12.61
N ASP A 276 -17.00 -21.52 -13.87
CA ASP A 276 -17.13 -22.66 -14.78
C ASP A 276 -15.87 -23.52 -14.76
N ARG A 277 -16.07 -24.84 -14.67
CA ARG A 277 -14.98 -25.81 -14.79
C ARG A 277 -14.64 -26.03 -16.26
N ARG A 278 -13.39 -25.77 -16.64
CA ARG A 278 -12.88 -25.89 -18.02
C ARG A 278 -11.64 -26.77 -18.05
N THR A 279 -11.46 -27.49 -19.15
CA THR A 279 -10.24 -28.26 -19.41
C THR A 279 -9.46 -27.59 -20.54
N ILE A 280 -8.19 -27.32 -20.29
CA ILE A 280 -7.27 -26.68 -21.24
C ILE A 280 -6.09 -27.61 -21.45
N SER A 281 -5.79 -27.93 -22.71
CA SER A 281 -4.60 -28.70 -23.06
C SER A 281 -3.41 -27.78 -23.31
N VAL A 282 -2.30 -28.07 -22.64
CA VAL A 282 -1.05 -27.31 -22.71
C VAL A 282 0.10 -28.23 -23.10
N ILE A 283 0.98 -27.75 -23.99
CA ILE A 283 2.23 -28.41 -24.35
C ILE A 283 3.32 -28.02 -23.36
N LEU A 284 3.96 -29.01 -22.74
CA LEU A 284 5.04 -28.79 -21.78
C LEU A 284 6.29 -28.26 -22.47
N SER A 285 6.91 -27.26 -21.86
CA SER A 285 8.19 -26.71 -22.28
C SER A 285 9.35 -27.34 -21.50
N ASP A 286 10.59 -27.12 -21.94
CA ASP A 286 11.77 -27.47 -21.15
C ASP A 286 12.03 -26.36 -20.12
N ARG A 287 12.04 -26.73 -18.83
CA ARG A 287 12.25 -25.80 -17.72
C ARG A 287 13.57 -25.03 -17.84
N TYR A 288 14.61 -25.65 -18.41
CA TYR A 288 15.90 -24.99 -18.61
C TYR A 288 15.83 -23.73 -19.46
N ASN A 289 14.92 -23.67 -20.44
CA ASN A 289 14.78 -22.52 -21.34
C ASN A 289 14.34 -21.25 -20.59
N PHE A 290 13.74 -21.40 -19.41
CA PHE A 290 13.24 -20.31 -18.59
C PHE A 290 14.09 -20.05 -17.35
N THR A 291 14.70 -21.07 -16.76
CA THR A 291 15.53 -20.91 -15.56
C THR A 291 17.02 -20.71 -15.85
N GLY A 292 17.52 -21.18 -16.99
CA GLY A 292 18.95 -21.16 -17.35
C GLY A 292 19.83 -22.07 -16.48
N ASN A 293 19.24 -22.88 -15.58
CA ASN A 293 19.96 -23.74 -14.65
C ASN A 293 20.11 -25.17 -15.18
N LYS A 294 21.33 -25.68 -15.27
CA LYS A 294 21.63 -27.02 -15.81
C LYS A 294 20.91 -28.15 -15.07
N SER A 295 20.55 -27.98 -13.80
CA SER A 295 19.77 -28.98 -13.04
C SER A 295 18.32 -29.13 -13.50
N ASP A 296 17.85 -28.23 -14.36
CA ASP A 296 16.47 -28.16 -14.85
C ASP A 296 16.32 -28.67 -16.28
N MET A 297 17.43 -29.04 -16.93
CA MET A 297 17.45 -29.53 -18.30
C MET A 297 16.63 -30.82 -18.42
N GLY A 298 15.71 -30.83 -19.38
CA GLY A 298 14.84 -31.98 -19.66
C GLY A 298 13.70 -32.17 -18.67
N LYS A 299 13.50 -31.25 -17.71
CA LYS A 299 12.35 -31.30 -16.80
C LYS A 299 11.13 -30.64 -17.44
N PRO A 300 9.94 -31.25 -17.32
CA PRO A 300 8.71 -30.67 -17.84
C PRO A 300 8.38 -29.35 -17.13
N PHE A 301 7.85 -28.40 -17.89
CA PHE A 301 7.45 -27.08 -17.41
C PHE A 301 6.11 -26.67 -18.04
N ILE A 302 5.10 -26.36 -17.23
CA ILE A 302 3.79 -25.93 -17.73
C ILE A 302 3.86 -24.45 -18.11
N GLY A 303 4.56 -23.65 -17.31
CA GLY A 303 4.74 -22.23 -17.59
C GLY A 303 3.59 -21.38 -17.09
N ILE A 304 3.21 -21.54 -15.82
CA ILE A 304 2.09 -20.81 -15.20
C ILE A 304 2.58 -19.94 -14.05
N PHE A 305 2.14 -18.69 -14.03
CA PHE A 305 2.31 -17.83 -12.87
C PHE A 305 1.27 -18.18 -11.81
N LEU A 306 1.70 -18.38 -10.57
CA LEU A 306 0.82 -18.76 -9.45
C LEU A 306 1.07 -17.87 -8.23
N VAL A 307 0.03 -17.74 -7.39
CA VAL A 307 0.15 -17.13 -6.06
C VAL A 307 0.23 -18.26 -5.02
N PRO A 308 1.35 -18.41 -4.29
CA PRO A 308 1.41 -19.35 -3.19
C PRO A 308 0.56 -18.82 -2.01
N ILE A 309 -0.63 -19.42 -1.81
CA ILE A 309 -1.54 -19.01 -0.71
C ILE A 309 -1.19 -19.72 0.61
N ASP A 310 -0.31 -20.72 0.62
CA ASP A 310 0.15 -21.38 1.85
C ASP A 310 1.10 -20.46 2.65
N GLY A 311 0.88 -20.31 3.96
CA GLY A 311 1.71 -19.52 4.87
C GLY A 311 3.18 -19.95 4.92
N LYS A 312 3.50 -21.23 4.72
CA LYS A 312 4.91 -21.68 4.60
C LYS A 312 5.53 -21.24 3.27
N ALA A 313 4.78 -21.41 2.18
CA ALA A 313 5.20 -20.98 0.85
C ALA A 313 5.30 -19.45 0.75
N LEU A 314 4.41 -18.71 1.42
CA LEU A 314 4.47 -17.26 1.55
C LEU A 314 5.68 -16.82 2.37
N ALA A 315 6.00 -17.49 3.49
CA ALA A 315 7.19 -17.19 4.27
C ALA A 315 8.48 -17.45 3.48
N GLN A 316 8.53 -18.53 2.70
CA GLN A 316 9.65 -18.88 1.83
C GLN A 316 9.78 -17.89 0.65
N PHE A 317 8.65 -17.51 0.04
CA PHE A 317 8.58 -16.45 -0.95
C PHE A 317 9.05 -15.11 -0.39
N LEU A 318 8.55 -14.68 0.77
CA LEU A 318 8.97 -13.41 1.38
C LEU A 318 10.46 -13.41 1.77
N ALA A 319 11.04 -14.57 2.08
CA ALA A 319 12.47 -14.72 2.34
C ALA A 319 13.32 -14.61 1.06
N GLU A 320 12.82 -15.10 -0.08
CA GLU A 320 13.51 -15.06 -1.38
C GLU A 320 12.53 -14.68 -2.55
N PRO A 321 12.03 -13.43 -2.60
CA PRO A 321 10.82 -13.03 -3.36
C PRO A 321 10.90 -13.11 -4.88
N TYR A 322 12.03 -13.55 -5.43
CA TYR A 322 12.26 -13.67 -6.87
C TYR A 322 12.81 -15.03 -7.29
N LYS A 323 13.05 -15.95 -6.35
CA LYS A 323 13.73 -17.21 -6.64
C LYS A 323 12.77 -18.28 -7.17
N ASP A 324 11.53 -18.25 -6.68
CA ASP A 324 10.54 -19.30 -6.95
C ASP A 324 9.36 -18.81 -7.82
N LEU A 325 9.40 -17.55 -8.26
CA LEU A 325 8.34 -16.90 -9.06
C LEU A 325 8.12 -17.54 -10.44
N PHE A 326 9.06 -18.40 -10.87
CA PHE A 326 9.11 -19.02 -12.19
C PHE A 326 9.17 -20.55 -12.16
N LEU A 327 8.89 -21.19 -11.01
CA LEU A 327 9.25 -22.61 -10.83
C LEU A 327 8.24 -23.66 -11.29
N TYR A 328 7.04 -23.28 -11.75
CA TYR A 328 5.97 -24.24 -12.08
C TYR A 328 5.27 -23.97 -13.42
#